data_AF-A0A0A2TNR3-F1
#
_entry.id   AF-A0A0A2TNR3-F1
#
_cell.length_a   1.000
_cell.length_b   1.000
_cell.length_c   1.000
_cell.angle_alpha   90.00
_cell.angle_beta   90.00
_cell.angle_gamma   90.00
#
_symmetry.space_group_name_H-M   'P 1'
#
loop_
_entity.id
_entity.type
_entity.pdbx_description
1 polymer ?
#
loop_
_entity_poly.entity_id
_entity_poly.type
_entity_poly.pdbx_seq_one_letter_code
_entity_poly.pdbx_strand_id
1 'polypeptide(L)'
;MSNFTYPVLCGGTFFTLVLEARNQRTSRRSQYAGELDGLSQPETLAGLGSVVYPEYTAPKNKDTFSTNASDYKSCENNGTNLSFLFDHEVAAFDNRVKTQYLEALKAMDDFIKRFLEIGTSTAREVWLVRAFLDLINADQSIADNQEFYIAENGQGITKAALRGMSDFCLQTFLLGVWHFVIVNRQDNKVGKATYDTWCPSRGRAERKYTGPMGDGITRPINVTLLEMLTSEIEQETAAAVEDEPSAEYGEAFVKDATEDASSKTTNQTVNNPSVFNQYGSNSIQIGSIGTITINNSGGGKSEQ
;
A
#
# COMPACT_ATOMS: atom_id res chain seq x y z
N MET A 1 -29.38 -3.99 -13.85
CA MET A 1 -28.15 -4.23 -14.63
C MET A 1 -27.61 -2.86 -15.00
N SER A 2 -26.55 -2.40 -14.33
CA SER A 2 -25.86 -1.18 -14.77
C SER A 2 -25.21 -1.49 -16.11
N ASN A 3 -25.58 -0.74 -17.14
CA ASN A 3 -24.91 -0.82 -18.43
C ASN A 3 -23.46 -0.37 -18.24
N PHE A 4 -22.52 -1.32 -18.31
CA PHE A 4 -21.10 -1.02 -18.32
C PHE A 4 -20.74 -0.42 -19.67
N THR A 5 -20.72 0.92 -19.75
CA THR A 5 -20.50 1.64 -21.01
C THR A 5 -19.00 1.79 -21.32
N TYR A 6 -18.17 2.00 -20.30
CA TYR A 6 -16.72 2.17 -20.42
C TYR A 6 -16.00 1.83 -19.09
N PRO A 7 -14.73 1.40 -19.11
CA PRO A 7 -13.92 1.21 -17.91
C PRO A 7 -13.60 2.55 -17.24
N VAL A 8 -13.47 2.55 -15.92
CA VAL A 8 -13.29 3.78 -15.11
C VAL A 8 -12.04 3.68 -14.24
N LEU A 9 -11.19 4.70 -14.30
CA LEU A 9 -10.07 4.89 -13.37
C LEU A 9 -10.57 5.49 -12.06
N CYS A 10 -10.41 4.75 -10.97
CA CYS A 10 -10.69 5.15 -9.59
C CYS A 10 -9.73 4.41 -8.64
N GLY A 11 -9.90 4.61 -7.33
CA GLY A 11 -9.08 3.99 -6.29
C GLY A 11 -8.92 2.48 -6.42
N GLY A 12 -10.03 1.76 -6.53
CA GLY A 12 -10.05 0.30 -6.58
C GLY A 12 -9.53 -0.28 -7.89
N THR A 13 -9.82 0.36 -9.03
CA THR A 13 -9.30 -0.08 -10.34
C THR A 13 -7.82 0.20 -10.49
N PHE A 14 -7.35 1.36 -10.00
CA PHE A 14 -5.92 1.65 -9.87
C PHE A 14 -5.22 0.60 -9.01
N PHE A 15 -5.76 0.37 -7.82
CA PHE A 15 -5.18 -0.57 -6.88
C PHE A 15 -5.18 -2.01 -7.42
N THR A 16 -6.21 -2.40 -8.17
CA THR A 16 -6.26 -3.71 -8.84
C THR A 16 -5.10 -3.88 -9.83
N LEU A 17 -4.84 -2.89 -10.70
CA LEU A 17 -3.72 -2.96 -11.66
C LEU A 17 -2.36 -2.99 -10.96
N VAL A 18 -2.18 -2.18 -9.91
CA VAL A 18 -0.96 -2.20 -9.08
C VAL A 18 -0.71 -3.58 -8.47
N LEU A 19 -1.73 -4.25 -7.95
CA LEU A 19 -1.60 -5.58 -7.36
C LEU A 19 -1.17 -6.65 -8.37
N GLU A 20 -1.53 -6.50 -9.64
CA GLU A 20 -1.13 -7.41 -10.73
C GLU A 20 0.31 -7.18 -11.21
N ALA A 21 0.85 -5.98 -11.02
CA ALA A 21 2.26 -5.65 -11.27
C ALA A 21 3.16 -5.81 -10.02
N ARG A 22 2.59 -6.25 -8.90
CA ARG A 22 3.30 -6.42 -7.64
C ARG A 22 4.32 -7.57 -7.71
N ASN A 23 5.41 -7.43 -6.97
CA ASN A 23 6.37 -8.49 -6.69
C ASN A 23 5.69 -9.80 -6.32
N GLN A 24 6.28 -10.91 -6.80
CA GLN A 24 5.81 -12.25 -6.50
C GLN A 24 5.85 -12.47 -4.98
N ARG A 25 4.69 -12.82 -4.43
CA ARG A 25 4.56 -13.17 -3.03
C ARG A 25 5.33 -14.45 -2.73
N THR A 26 5.93 -14.52 -1.55
CA THR A 26 6.53 -15.78 -1.08
C THR A 26 5.43 -16.85 -1.00
N SER A 27 5.79 -18.08 -1.35
CA SER A 27 4.83 -19.18 -1.44
C SER A 27 4.08 -19.39 -0.12
N ARG A 28 2.87 -19.96 -0.16
CA ARG A 28 2.13 -20.32 1.07
C ARG A 28 2.96 -21.19 2.03
N ARG A 29 3.88 -22.02 1.50
CA ARG A 29 4.73 -22.91 2.30
C ARG A 29 5.78 -22.15 3.13
N SER A 30 6.34 -21.05 2.62
CA SER A 30 7.25 -20.17 3.35
C SER A 30 6.51 -19.27 4.35
N GLN A 31 5.26 -18.89 4.05
CA GLN A 31 4.41 -18.19 5.02
C GLN A 31 4.09 -19.04 6.26
N TYR A 32 3.88 -20.35 6.10
CA TYR A 32 3.74 -21.28 7.25
C TYR A 32 5.03 -21.43 8.08
N ALA A 33 6.19 -21.07 7.52
CA ALA A 33 7.46 -21.02 8.25
C ALA A 33 7.70 -19.68 8.96
N GLY A 34 6.73 -18.75 8.92
CA GLY A 34 6.78 -17.45 9.59
C GLY A 34 7.38 -16.31 8.76
N GLU A 35 7.74 -16.56 7.50
CA GLU A 35 8.22 -15.51 6.60
C GLU A 35 7.05 -14.72 5.98
N LEU A 36 6.87 -13.49 6.43
CA LEU A 36 5.97 -12.53 5.79
C LEU A 36 6.75 -11.73 4.75
N ASP A 37 6.32 -11.77 3.49
CA ASP A 37 6.93 -11.00 2.40
C ASP A 37 6.65 -9.49 2.50
N GLY A 38 5.65 -9.09 3.29
CA GLY A 38 5.18 -7.72 3.40
C GLY A 38 4.49 -7.22 2.12
N LEU A 39 4.05 -8.14 1.26
CA LEU A 39 3.46 -7.87 -0.05
C LEU A 39 1.99 -8.27 -0.08
N SER A 40 1.30 -8.35 1.06
CA SER A 40 -0.14 -8.62 1.07
C SER A 40 -0.93 -7.43 0.48
N GLN A 41 -2.18 -7.66 0.11
CA GLN A 41 -3.06 -6.59 -0.38
C GLN A 41 -3.17 -5.43 0.64
N PRO A 42 -3.43 -5.66 1.93
CA PRO A 42 -3.51 -4.56 2.89
C PRO A 42 -2.18 -3.80 3.04
N GLU A 43 -1.04 -4.50 3.02
CA GLU A 43 0.28 -3.87 3.09
C GLU A 43 0.58 -3.03 1.85
N THR A 44 0.19 -3.50 0.66
CA THR A 44 0.33 -2.74 -0.59
C THR A 44 -0.54 -1.48 -0.55
N LEU A 45 -1.77 -1.57 -0.05
CA LEU A 45 -2.63 -0.39 0.12
C LEU A 45 -2.07 0.59 1.15
N ALA A 46 -1.49 0.08 2.24
CA ALA A 46 -0.84 0.92 3.23
C ALA A 46 0.37 1.66 2.63
N GLY A 47 1.15 0.99 1.79
CA GLY A 47 2.24 1.61 1.03
C GLY A 47 1.74 2.76 0.14
N LEU A 48 0.63 2.57 -0.59
CA LEU A 48 -0.01 3.65 -1.36
C LEU A 48 -0.53 4.78 -0.45
N GLY A 49 -1.04 4.44 0.74
CA GLY A 49 -1.44 5.41 1.76
C GLY A 49 -0.27 6.27 2.23
N SER A 50 0.90 5.66 2.45
CA SER A 50 2.14 6.38 2.78
C SER A 50 2.65 7.29 1.66
N VAL A 51 2.29 7.00 0.40
CA VAL A 51 2.53 7.94 -0.70
C VAL A 51 1.68 9.19 -0.58
N VAL A 52 0.45 9.10 -0.05
CA VAL A 52 -0.46 10.24 0.15
C VAL A 52 -0.10 11.02 1.42
N TYR A 53 0.08 10.29 2.52
CA TYR A 53 0.37 10.81 3.85
C TYR A 53 1.61 10.06 4.40
N PRO A 54 2.82 10.64 4.39
CA PRO A 54 4.06 9.93 4.76
C PRO A 54 4.05 9.28 6.15
N GLU A 55 3.37 9.90 7.11
CA GLU A 55 3.22 9.37 8.48
C GLU A 55 2.06 8.38 8.63
N TYR A 56 1.45 7.95 7.52
CA TYR A 56 0.33 7.03 7.53
C TYR A 56 0.69 5.74 8.28
N THR A 57 -0.11 5.43 9.29
CA THR A 57 -0.04 4.17 10.01
C THR A 57 -1.25 3.32 9.68
N ALA A 58 -1.00 2.11 9.19
CA ALA A 58 -2.06 1.15 8.93
C ALA A 58 -2.82 0.83 10.24
N PRO A 59 -4.15 0.60 10.18
CA PRO A 59 -4.93 0.25 11.35
C PRO A 59 -4.38 -1.00 12.06
N LYS A 60 -4.30 -0.95 13.39
CA LYS A 60 -3.79 -2.06 14.21
C LYS A 60 -4.60 -3.35 14.06
N ASN A 61 -5.91 -3.24 13.83
CA ASN A 61 -6.77 -4.38 13.58
C ASN A 61 -6.58 -4.87 12.14
N LYS A 62 -5.80 -5.95 11.99
CA LYS A 62 -5.45 -6.54 10.69
C LYS A 62 -6.66 -7.07 9.93
N ASP A 63 -7.63 -7.67 10.61
CA ASP A 63 -8.82 -8.25 9.95
C ASP A 63 -9.74 -7.16 9.41
N THR A 64 -9.95 -6.11 10.19
CA THR A 64 -10.70 -4.93 9.74
C THR A 64 -10.01 -4.24 8.58
N PHE A 65 -8.69 -4.03 8.66
CA PHE A 65 -7.96 -3.40 7.57
C PHE A 65 -7.94 -4.25 6.30
N SER A 66 -7.86 -5.58 6.44
CA SER A 66 -7.99 -6.51 5.33
C SER A 66 -9.34 -6.41 4.62
N THR A 67 -10.42 -6.26 5.40
CA THR A 67 -11.77 -6.02 4.87
C THR A 67 -11.83 -4.68 4.14
N ASN A 68 -11.37 -3.60 4.78
CA ASN A 68 -11.34 -2.26 4.16
C ASN A 68 -10.55 -2.24 2.85
N ALA A 69 -9.38 -2.89 2.81
CA ALA A 69 -8.56 -2.99 1.61
C ALA A 69 -9.27 -3.78 0.49
N SER A 70 -10.01 -4.83 0.86
CA SER A 70 -10.79 -5.63 -0.08
C SER A 70 -11.96 -4.85 -0.65
N ASP A 71 -12.72 -4.15 0.19
CA ASP A 71 -13.85 -3.34 -0.22
C ASP A 71 -13.42 -2.15 -1.10
N TYR A 72 -12.28 -1.54 -0.78
CA TYR A 72 -11.70 -0.48 -1.59
C TYR A 72 -11.26 -1.00 -2.96
N LYS A 73 -10.51 -2.11 -3.00
CA LYS A 73 -10.11 -2.78 -4.25
C LYS A 73 -11.33 -3.12 -5.12
N SER A 74 -12.37 -3.68 -4.51
CA SER A 74 -13.57 -4.11 -5.24
C SER A 74 -14.53 -2.98 -5.59
N CYS A 75 -14.18 -1.72 -5.28
CA CYS A 75 -15.02 -0.55 -5.51
C CYS A 75 -16.38 -0.65 -4.80
N GLU A 76 -16.44 -1.31 -3.65
CA GLU A 76 -17.68 -1.50 -2.88
C GLU A 76 -17.98 -0.25 -2.04
N ASN A 77 -16.94 0.41 -1.55
CA ASN A 77 -17.05 1.65 -0.81
C ASN A 77 -15.96 2.66 -1.22
N ASN A 78 -16.07 3.88 -0.70
CA ASN A 78 -15.16 4.99 -1.00
C ASN A 78 -13.88 4.97 -0.15
N GLY A 79 -13.60 3.86 0.54
CA GLY A 79 -12.48 3.78 1.48
C GLY A 79 -12.70 4.65 2.72
N THR A 80 -13.93 4.79 3.20
CA THR A 80 -14.30 5.65 4.35
C THR A 80 -13.50 5.36 5.63
N ASN A 81 -12.92 4.17 5.77
CA ASN A 81 -12.08 3.79 6.91
C ASN A 81 -10.57 3.88 6.62
N LEU A 82 -10.18 4.48 5.49
CA LEU A 82 -8.80 4.70 5.08
C LEU A 82 -8.48 6.18 5.32
N SER A 83 -7.80 6.49 6.42
CA SER A 83 -7.59 7.89 6.84
C SER A 83 -6.80 8.72 5.84
N PHE A 84 -5.94 8.11 5.01
CA PHE A 84 -5.25 8.82 3.93
C PHE A 84 -6.21 9.33 2.82
N LEU A 85 -7.48 8.92 2.83
CA LEU A 85 -8.52 9.44 1.93
C LEU A 85 -9.40 10.53 2.58
N PHE A 86 -9.08 10.96 3.80
CA PHE A 86 -9.80 12.06 4.43
C PHE A 86 -9.48 13.38 3.74
N ASP A 87 -10.45 14.29 3.66
CA ASP A 87 -10.36 15.52 2.85
C ASP A 87 -9.11 16.36 3.13
N HIS A 88 -8.67 16.43 4.39
CA HIS A 88 -7.46 17.16 4.76
C HIS A 88 -6.17 16.48 4.25
N GLU A 89 -6.10 15.14 4.27
CA GLU A 89 -4.97 14.39 3.72
C GLU A 89 -4.94 14.46 2.19
N VAL A 90 -6.11 14.40 1.55
CA VAL A 90 -6.25 14.59 0.10
C VAL A 90 -5.78 15.99 -0.30
N ALA A 91 -6.19 17.04 0.43
CA ALA A 91 -5.78 18.41 0.17
C ALA A 91 -4.27 18.63 0.43
N ALA A 92 -3.73 18.04 1.50
CA ALA A 92 -2.30 18.09 1.81
C ALA A 92 -1.47 17.39 0.73
N PHE A 93 -1.93 16.23 0.24
CA PHE A 93 -1.28 15.53 -0.86
C PHE A 93 -1.32 16.31 -2.17
N ASP A 94 -2.46 16.91 -2.51
CA ASP A 94 -2.57 17.79 -3.68
C ASP A 94 -1.58 18.96 -3.62
N ASN A 95 -1.48 19.61 -2.45
CA ASN A 95 -0.50 20.67 -2.24
C ASN A 95 0.93 20.15 -2.41
N ARG A 96 1.27 19.04 -1.74
CA ARG A 96 2.63 18.47 -1.77
C ARG A 96 3.07 18.08 -3.17
N VAL A 97 2.20 17.50 -3.99
CA VAL A 97 2.52 17.19 -5.40
C VAL A 97 2.80 18.47 -6.20
N LYS A 98 2.09 19.57 -5.92
CA LYS A 98 2.24 20.83 -6.66
C LYS A 98 3.38 21.73 -6.18
N THR A 99 3.78 21.63 -4.91
CA THR A 99 4.75 22.54 -4.27
C THR A 99 6.04 21.85 -3.86
N GLN A 100 6.01 20.55 -3.57
CA GLN A 100 7.11 19.73 -3.06
C GLN A 100 7.20 18.41 -3.85
N TYR A 101 7.16 18.52 -5.19
CA TYR A 101 7.02 17.37 -6.08
C TYR A 101 8.07 16.28 -5.84
N LEU A 102 9.33 16.64 -5.59
CA LEU A 102 10.41 15.68 -5.33
C LEU A 102 10.17 14.85 -4.06
N GLU A 103 9.58 15.43 -3.01
CA GLU A 103 9.23 14.70 -1.79
C GLU A 103 8.10 13.69 -2.06
N ALA A 104 7.09 14.09 -2.84
CA ALA A 104 6.02 13.18 -3.27
C ALA A 104 6.56 12.06 -4.19
N LEU A 105 7.48 12.40 -5.08
CA LEU A 105 8.14 11.46 -5.98
C LEU A 105 9.02 10.47 -5.23
N LYS A 106 9.73 10.90 -4.19
CA LYS A 106 10.50 10.02 -3.32
C LYS A 106 9.62 8.98 -2.64
N ALA A 107 8.46 9.38 -2.13
CA ALA A 107 7.52 8.46 -1.52
C ALA A 107 6.98 7.42 -2.53
N MET A 108 6.71 7.83 -3.76
CA MET A 108 6.30 6.90 -4.83
C MET A 108 7.46 5.97 -5.26
N ASP A 109 8.69 6.48 -5.33
CA ASP A 109 9.87 5.67 -5.60
C ASP A 109 10.08 4.57 -4.55
N ASP A 110 9.91 4.91 -3.27
CA ASP A 110 9.98 3.93 -2.17
C ASP A 110 8.87 2.88 -2.26
N PHE A 111 7.65 3.29 -2.62
CA PHE A 111 6.55 2.37 -2.89
C PHE A 111 6.89 1.41 -4.04
N ILE A 112 7.37 1.94 -5.16
CA ILE A 112 7.71 1.18 -6.36
C ILE A 112 8.80 0.14 -6.05
N LYS A 113 9.91 0.57 -5.44
CA LYS A 113 11.02 -0.31 -5.04
C LYS A 113 10.58 -1.43 -4.09
N ARG A 114 9.64 -1.14 -3.20
CA ARG A 114 9.17 -2.13 -2.22
C ARG A 114 8.19 -3.13 -2.81
N PHE A 115 7.23 -2.66 -3.59
CA PHE A 115 6.04 -3.44 -3.94
C PHE A 115 6.03 -3.94 -5.38
N LEU A 116 6.62 -3.25 -6.35
CA LEU A 116 6.46 -3.63 -7.76
C LEU A 116 7.58 -4.55 -8.26
N GLU A 117 7.22 -5.45 -9.16
CA GLU A 117 8.20 -6.25 -9.92
C GLU A 117 8.71 -5.41 -11.09
N ILE A 118 10.02 -5.15 -11.14
CA ILE A 118 10.63 -4.22 -12.10
C ILE A 118 11.92 -4.83 -12.64
N GLY A 119 12.23 -4.61 -13.92
CA GLY A 119 13.49 -5.02 -14.52
C GLY A 119 13.64 -6.53 -14.64
N THR A 120 12.55 -7.28 -14.51
CA THR A 120 12.53 -8.73 -14.74
C THR A 120 12.18 -9.03 -16.19
N SER A 121 12.41 -10.27 -16.61
CA SER A 121 12.08 -10.74 -17.97
C SER A 121 10.59 -10.65 -18.32
N THR A 122 9.72 -10.43 -17.32
CA THR A 122 8.28 -10.28 -17.53
C THR A 122 7.84 -8.84 -17.81
N ALA A 123 8.75 -7.85 -17.67
CA ALA A 123 8.52 -6.43 -17.96
C ALA A 123 7.19 -5.88 -17.40
N ARG A 124 6.91 -6.18 -16.12
CA ARG A 124 5.66 -5.82 -15.44
C ARG A 124 5.44 -4.31 -15.36
N GLU A 125 6.50 -3.54 -15.27
CA GLU A 125 6.50 -2.09 -15.34
C GLU A 125 5.96 -1.58 -16.68
N VAL A 126 6.33 -2.20 -17.80
CA VAL A 126 5.84 -1.85 -19.14
C VAL A 126 4.37 -2.21 -19.27
N TRP A 127 3.99 -3.40 -18.78
CA TRP A 127 2.58 -3.80 -18.74
C TRP A 127 1.73 -2.82 -17.91
N LEU A 128 2.21 -2.41 -16.73
CA LEU A 128 1.47 -1.51 -15.84
C LEU A 128 1.23 -0.14 -16.48
N VAL A 129 2.26 0.44 -17.11
CA VAL A 129 2.12 1.71 -17.84
C VAL A 129 1.12 1.56 -18.98
N ARG A 130 1.20 0.48 -19.77
CA ARG A 130 0.23 0.20 -20.84
C ARG A 130 -1.19 0.06 -20.30
N ALA A 131 -1.39 -0.68 -19.21
CA ALA A 131 -2.69 -0.89 -18.59
C ALA A 131 -3.33 0.42 -18.13
N PHE A 132 -2.54 1.31 -17.51
CA PHE A 132 -3.03 2.62 -17.12
C PHE A 132 -3.31 3.54 -18.30
N LEU A 133 -2.45 3.57 -19.32
CA LEU A 133 -2.70 4.37 -20.53
C LEU A 133 -3.98 3.92 -21.23
N ASP A 134 -4.20 2.62 -21.34
CA ASP A 134 -5.41 2.05 -21.94
C ASP A 134 -6.66 2.46 -21.14
N LEU A 135 -6.60 2.31 -19.81
CA LEU A 135 -7.67 2.70 -18.91
C LEU A 135 -7.98 4.21 -18.96
N ILE A 136 -6.96 5.07 -18.90
CA ILE A 136 -7.13 6.53 -18.97
C ILE A 136 -7.76 6.94 -20.30
N ASN A 137 -7.36 6.30 -21.40
CA ASN A 137 -7.92 6.55 -22.72
C ASN A 137 -9.38 6.11 -22.83
N ALA A 138 -9.69 4.91 -22.33
CA ALA A 138 -11.02 4.31 -22.40
C ALA A 138 -12.02 4.95 -21.42
N ASP A 139 -11.55 5.54 -20.32
CA ASP A 139 -12.41 6.25 -19.37
C ASP A 139 -12.93 7.57 -19.96
N GLN A 140 -14.17 7.52 -20.46
CA GLN A 140 -14.84 8.65 -21.12
C GLN A 140 -15.19 9.79 -20.16
N SER A 141 -15.15 9.54 -18.84
CA SER A 141 -15.42 10.59 -17.85
C SER A 141 -14.19 11.42 -17.51
N ILE A 142 -13.00 11.06 -18.01
CA ILE A 142 -11.80 11.90 -17.94
C ILE A 142 -11.75 12.79 -19.18
N ALA A 143 -11.86 14.10 -18.99
CA ALA A 143 -11.77 15.07 -20.06
C ALA A 143 -10.38 15.08 -20.71
N ASP A 144 -10.31 15.39 -22.01
CA ASP A 144 -9.07 15.39 -22.78
C ASP A 144 -8.05 16.44 -22.28
N ASN A 145 -8.51 17.50 -21.62
CA ASN A 145 -7.68 18.53 -21.00
C ASN A 145 -7.31 18.24 -19.53
N GLN A 146 -7.75 17.11 -18.95
CA GLN A 146 -7.33 16.72 -17.60
C GLN A 146 -5.82 16.55 -17.55
N GLU A 147 -5.18 17.25 -16.62
CA GLU A 147 -3.74 17.15 -16.38
C GLU A 147 -3.42 16.00 -15.42
N PHE A 148 -2.32 15.31 -15.71
CA PHE A 148 -1.66 14.35 -14.84
C PHE A 148 -0.24 14.84 -14.56
N TYR A 149 0.14 14.94 -13.29
CA TYR A 149 1.45 15.42 -12.85
C TYR A 149 2.53 14.35 -13.01
N ILE A 150 2.89 14.07 -14.28
CA ILE A 150 3.76 12.94 -14.65
C ILE A 150 5.10 13.36 -15.27
N ALA A 151 5.32 14.66 -15.48
CA ALA A 151 6.62 15.14 -15.95
C ALA A 151 7.66 15.08 -14.82
N GLU A 152 8.94 14.91 -15.15
CA GLU A 152 10.02 14.83 -14.15
C GLU A 152 10.17 16.10 -13.30
N ASN A 153 9.79 17.26 -13.86
CA ASN A 153 9.76 18.53 -13.17
C ASN A 153 8.43 18.82 -12.45
N GLY A 154 7.51 17.85 -12.38
CA GLY A 154 6.21 18.01 -11.74
C GLY A 154 5.20 18.82 -12.54
N GLN A 155 5.42 19.06 -13.84
CA GLN A 155 4.40 19.69 -14.69
C GLN A 155 3.28 18.71 -15.09
N GLY A 156 2.09 19.27 -15.27
CA GLY A 156 0.91 18.56 -15.77
C GLY A 156 1.04 18.23 -17.26
N ILE A 157 0.70 16.98 -17.61
CA ILE A 157 0.53 16.52 -18.99
C ILE A 157 -0.94 16.16 -19.19
N THR A 158 -1.55 16.68 -20.24
CA THR A 158 -2.97 16.43 -20.52
C THR A 158 -3.23 15.01 -21.00
N LYS A 159 -4.41 14.47 -20.73
CA LYS A 159 -4.89 13.20 -21.30
C LYS A 159 -4.73 13.15 -22.82
N ALA A 160 -5.03 14.23 -23.53
CA ALA A 160 -4.84 14.33 -24.97
C ALA A 160 -3.36 14.15 -25.38
N ALA A 161 -2.42 14.76 -24.65
CA ALA A 161 -0.99 14.64 -24.92
C ALA A 161 -0.46 13.22 -24.60
N LEU A 162 -0.95 12.57 -23.54
CA LEU A 162 -0.58 11.20 -23.16
C LEU A 162 -0.76 10.21 -24.32
N ARG A 163 -1.78 10.39 -25.16
CA ARG A 163 -2.07 9.53 -26.34
C ARG A 163 -0.94 9.50 -27.37
N GLY A 164 -0.07 10.52 -27.39
CA GLY A 164 1.07 10.64 -28.32
C GLY A 164 2.41 10.22 -27.72
N MET A 165 2.55 10.20 -26.39
CA MET A 165 3.83 9.90 -25.70
C MET A 165 4.18 8.42 -25.66
N SER A 166 5.43 8.05 -25.96
CA SER A 166 5.88 6.65 -25.89
C SER A 166 6.89 6.39 -24.78
N ASP A 167 7.51 7.44 -24.24
CA ASP A 167 8.54 7.35 -23.21
C ASP A 167 7.98 7.83 -21.86
N PHE A 168 8.11 6.98 -20.84
CA PHE A 168 7.57 7.23 -19.51
C PHE A 168 8.59 6.87 -18.45
N CYS A 169 8.79 7.75 -17.47
CA CYS A 169 9.41 7.39 -16.21
C CYS A 169 8.35 6.73 -15.31
N LEU A 170 8.63 5.53 -14.80
CA LEU A 170 7.67 4.77 -13.99
C LEU A 170 7.25 5.55 -12.74
N GLN A 171 8.21 6.15 -12.03
CA GLN A 171 7.94 6.83 -10.76
C GLN A 171 7.03 8.05 -10.94
N THR A 172 7.34 8.91 -11.91
CA THR A 172 6.55 10.12 -12.16
C THR A 172 5.18 9.77 -12.75
N PHE A 173 5.13 8.77 -13.63
CA PHE A 173 3.87 8.29 -14.21
C PHE A 173 2.93 7.76 -13.13
N LEU A 174 3.41 6.85 -12.28
CA LEU A 174 2.56 6.26 -11.25
C LEU A 174 2.13 7.30 -10.21
N LEU A 175 3.01 8.24 -9.84
CA LEU A 175 2.67 9.34 -8.94
C LEU A 175 1.55 10.20 -9.53
N GLY A 176 1.67 10.66 -10.77
CA GLY A 176 0.68 11.53 -11.39
C GLY A 176 -0.67 10.86 -11.59
N VAL A 177 -0.70 9.56 -11.93
CA VAL A 177 -1.95 8.78 -12.02
C VAL A 177 -2.57 8.59 -10.64
N TRP A 178 -1.77 8.29 -9.60
CA TRP A 178 -2.26 8.15 -8.23
C TRP A 178 -2.80 9.48 -7.68
N HIS A 179 -2.10 10.58 -7.93
CA HIS A 179 -2.55 11.94 -7.59
C HIS A 179 -3.92 12.25 -8.19
N PHE A 180 -4.10 12.01 -9.50
CA PHE A 180 -5.41 12.16 -10.14
C PHE A 180 -6.50 11.32 -9.45
N VAL A 181 -6.21 10.06 -9.13
CA VAL A 181 -7.18 9.17 -8.46
C VAL A 181 -7.59 9.73 -7.10
N ILE A 182 -6.63 10.16 -6.29
CA ILE A 182 -6.90 10.66 -4.94
C ILE A 182 -7.65 12.00 -4.96
N VAL A 183 -7.28 12.90 -5.86
CA VAL A 183 -7.82 14.27 -5.89
C VAL A 183 -9.13 14.36 -6.68
N ASN A 184 -9.26 13.63 -7.79
CA ASN A 184 -10.38 13.77 -8.72
C ASN A 184 -11.38 12.59 -8.69
N ARG A 185 -11.08 11.48 -7.99
CA ARG A 185 -11.91 10.26 -7.98
C ARG A 185 -12.26 9.75 -6.57
N GLN A 186 -12.82 10.65 -5.74
CA GLN A 186 -13.25 10.32 -4.38
C GLN A 186 -14.39 9.28 -4.33
N ASP A 187 -15.33 9.32 -5.29
CA ASP A 187 -16.33 8.26 -5.42
C ASP A 187 -15.68 7.04 -6.09
N ASN A 188 -15.28 6.07 -5.28
CA ASN A 188 -14.65 4.84 -5.75
C ASN A 188 -15.66 3.89 -6.40
N LYS A 189 -16.95 3.99 -6.05
CA LYS A 189 -18.00 3.06 -6.48
C LYS A 189 -18.27 3.11 -7.98
N VAL A 190 -17.91 4.21 -8.64
CA VAL A 190 -17.97 4.34 -10.11
C VAL A 190 -17.16 3.25 -10.82
N GLY A 191 -16.12 2.70 -10.18
CA GLY A 191 -15.31 1.61 -10.72
C GLY A 191 -15.92 0.22 -10.57
N LYS A 192 -17.05 0.06 -9.89
CA LYS A 192 -17.60 -1.26 -9.54
C LYS A 192 -17.83 -2.16 -10.76
N ALA A 193 -18.42 -1.62 -11.81
CA ALA A 193 -18.68 -2.38 -13.03
C ALA A 193 -17.38 -2.74 -13.77
N THR A 194 -16.38 -1.84 -13.75
CA THR A 194 -15.03 -2.10 -14.26
C THR A 194 -14.38 -3.26 -13.52
N TYR A 195 -14.35 -3.19 -12.18
CA TYR A 195 -13.81 -4.24 -11.33
C TYR A 195 -14.54 -5.57 -11.54
N ASP A 196 -15.87 -5.55 -11.63
CA ASP A 196 -16.64 -6.77 -11.83
C ASP A 196 -16.33 -7.46 -13.16
N THR A 197 -16.04 -6.67 -14.19
CA THR A 197 -15.62 -7.16 -15.51
C THR A 197 -14.20 -7.73 -15.46
N TRP A 198 -13.25 -7.03 -14.83
CA TRP A 198 -11.87 -7.49 -14.74
C TRP A 198 -11.68 -8.68 -13.83
N CYS A 199 -12.44 -8.75 -12.75
CA CYS A 199 -12.28 -9.75 -11.71
C CYS A 199 -13.63 -10.44 -11.51
N PRO A 200 -14.16 -11.29 -12.40
CA PRO A 200 -15.51 -11.84 -12.27
C PRO A 200 -15.71 -12.65 -10.98
N SER A 201 -16.95 -12.72 -10.48
CA SER A 201 -17.28 -13.47 -9.27
C SER A 201 -17.02 -14.97 -9.46
N ARG A 202 -16.41 -15.61 -8.45
CA ARG A 202 -16.12 -17.06 -8.41
C ARG A 202 -16.76 -17.72 -7.19
N GLY A 203 -17.91 -17.21 -6.75
CA GLY A 203 -18.57 -17.66 -5.52
C GLY A 203 -17.73 -17.29 -4.30
N ARG A 204 -17.32 -18.29 -3.51
CA ARG A 204 -16.49 -18.10 -2.30
C ARG A 204 -14.99 -18.02 -2.56
N ALA A 205 -14.55 -18.26 -3.80
CA ALA A 205 -13.13 -18.22 -4.15
C ALA A 205 -12.66 -16.79 -4.44
N GLU A 206 -11.35 -16.56 -4.29
CA GLU A 206 -10.71 -15.30 -4.63
C GLU A 206 -10.95 -14.93 -6.11
N ARG A 207 -11.33 -13.66 -6.34
CA ARG A 207 -11.54 -13.09 -7.68
C ARG A 207 -10.17 -12.75 -8.26
N LYS A 208 -9.76 -13.47 -9.30
CA LYS A 208 -8.52 -13.21 -10.04
C LYS A 208 -8.77 -12.18 -11.13
N TYR A 209 -7.77 -11.34 -11.40
CA TYR A 209 -7.80 -10.46 -12.55
C TYR A 209 -7.70 -11.25 -13.86
N THR A 210 -8.57 -10.92 -14.79
CA THR A 210 -8.66 -11.43 -16.16
C THR A 210 -8.99 -10.30 -17.14
N GLY A 211 -8.74 -9.04 -16.75
CA GLY A 211 -9.04 -7.86 -17.57
C GLY A 211 -8.04 -7.68 -18.72
N PRO A 212 -8.44 -7.06 -19.84
CA PRO A 212 -7.60 -6.90 -21.03
C PRO A 212 -6.76 -5.60 -21.01
N MET A 213 -6.66 -4.90 -19.88
CA MET A 213 -6.01 -3.58 -19.87
C MET A 213 -4.55 -3.66 -20.33
N GLY A 214 -4.21 -2.82 -21.31
CA GLY A 214 -2.89 -2.72 -21.91
C GLY A 214 -2.78 -3.43 -23.27
N ASP A 215 -3.75 -4.28 -23.63
CA ASP A 215 -3.82 -4.94 -24.94
C ASP A 215 -4.16 -3.92 -26.04
N GLY A 216 -4.91 -2.87 -25.72
CA GLY A 216 -5.29 -1.81 -26.66
C GLY A 216 -4.13 -0.89 -27.07
N ILE A 217 -3.01 -0.91 -26.34
CA ILE A 217 -1.85 -0.05 -26.62
C ILE A 217 -0.92 -0.71 -27.65
N THR A 218 -1.18 -0.53 -28.94
CA THR A 218 -0.38 -1.21 -29.99
C THR A 218 0.97 -0.54 -30.29
N ARG A 219 1.13 0.73 -29.89
CA ARG A 219 2.39 1.48 -30.04
C ARG A 219 3.48 0.98 -29.06
N PRO A 220 4.78 1.17 -29.39
CA PRO A 220 5.85 0.91 -28.44
C PRO A 220 5.73 1.82 -27.23
N ILE A 221 6.01 1.28 -26.04
CA ILE A 221 6.07 2.02 -24.78
C ILE A 221 7.42 1.70 -24.14
N ASN A 222 8.23 2.74 -23.95
CA ASN A 222 9.50 2.68 -23.26
C ASN A 222 9.29 3.15 -21.83
N VAL A 223 9.71 2.33 -20.86
CA VAL A 223 9.63 2.68 -19.45
C VAL A 223 11.04 2.79 -18.89
N THR A 224 11.36 3.95 -18.34
CA THR A 224 12.60 4.22 -17.61
C THR A 224 12.33 4.29 -16.10
N LEU A 225 13.40 4.19 -15.33
CA LEU A 225 13.40 4.42 -13.90
C LEU A 225 14.30 5.62 -13.61
N LEU A 226 13.87 6.49 -12.71
CA LEU A 226 14.77 7.51 -12.17
C LEU A 226 15.85 6.86 -11.31
N GLU A 227 17.10 7.22 -11.58
CA GLU A 227 18.19 7.07 -10.63
C GLU A 227 18.08 8.19 -9.60
N MET A 228 17.25 7.95 -8.58
CA MET A 228 17.17 8.85 -7.43
C MET A 228 18.50 8.76 -6.68
N LEU A 229 19.32 9.81 -6.74
CA LEU A 229 20.55 9.94 -5.97
C LEU A 229 20.21 9.70 -4.48
N THR A 230 20.75 8.62 -3.92
CA THR A 230 20.69 8.34 -2.49
C THR A 230 21.70 9.22 -1.76
N SER A 231 21.44 10.52 -1.67
CA SER A 231 22.20 11.54 -0.93
C SER A 231 21.57 12.89 -1.30
N GLU A 232 20.86 13.62 -0.43
CA GLU A 232 21.41 14.57 0.56
C GLU A 232 20.28 15.03 1.53
N ILE A 233 20.01 14.29 2.61
CA ILE A 233 19.25 14.83 3.77
C ILE A 233 20.08 14.69 5.07
N GLU A 234 21.23 14.03 5.03
CA GLU A 234 22.14 14.01 6.18
C GLU A 234 23.22 15.08 6.01
N GLN A 235 23.13 16.10 6.88
CA GLN A 235 24.15 17.12 7.22
C GLN A 235 24.15 18.42 6.41
N GLU A 236 23.13 19.26 6.65
CA GLU A 236 23.27 20.72 6.60
C GLU A 236 23.05 21.33 8.01
N THR A 237 23.69 20.74 9.03
CA THR A 237 23.69 21.27 10.42
C THR A 237 25.10 21.42 11.00
N ALA A 238 26.12 21.58 10.16
CA ALA A 238 27.50 21.73 10.62
C ALA A 238 28.30 22.79 9.83
N ALA A 239 27.77 24.00 9.66
CA ALA A 239 28.59 25.14 9.25
C ALA A 239 27.91 26.49 9.55
N ALA A 240 27.89 26.89 10.83
CA ALA A 240 27.89 28.30 11.24
C ALA A 240 28.02 28.39 12.76
N VAL A 241 29.25 28.23 13.28
CA VAL A 241 29.61 28.84 14.56
C VAL A 241 30.68 29.86 14.23
N GLU A 242 30.25 31.08 13.92
CA GLU A 242 31.11 32.25 14.07
C GLU A 242 30.97 32.79 15.49
N ASP A 243 32.12 33.22 15.96
CA ASP A 243 32.56 33.51 17.33
C ASP A 243 32.01 34.83 17.89
N GLU A 244 32.32 35.06 19.18
CA GLU A 244 32.28 36.31 19.97
C GLU A 244 31.27 36.36 21.15
N PRO A 245 31.66 36.97 22.30
CA PRO A 245 31.70 36.31 23.61
C PRO A 245 30.94 37.12 24.68
N SER A 246 30.73 36.56 25.89
CA SER A 246 30.71 37.37 27.13
C SER A 246 30.60 36.53 28.41
N ALA A 247 31.48 36.86 29.36
CA ALA A 247 31.34 36.83 30.82
C ALA A 247 31.26 35.49 31.59
N GLU A 248 32.45 35.08 32.08
CA GLU A 248 32.80 34.83 33.49
C GLU A 248 31.67 34.91 34.54
N TYR A 249 31.49 33.84 35.32
CA TYR A 249 31.62 33.83 36.80
C TYR A 249 31.46 32.40 37.36
N GLY A 250 32.42 32.00 38.19
CA GLY A 250 32.12 31.30 39.46
C GLY A 250 32.20 29.78 39.48
N GLU A 251 33.38 29.28 39.85
CA GLU A 251 33.66 27.89 40.24
C GLU A 251 32.78 27.37 41.40
N ALA A 252 32.45 26.07 41.37
CA ALA A 252 32.44 25.26 42.58
C ALA A 252 32.85 23.82 42.25
N PHE A 253 33.94 23.43 42.93
CA PHE A 253 34.70 22.19 42.86
C PHE A 253 33.90 20.89 43.01
N VAL A 254 34.33 19.89 42.24
CA VAL A 254 34.12 18.45 42.46
C VAL A 254 35.03 17.98 43.59
N LYS A 255 34.53 17.08 44.45
CA LYS A 255 35.27 15.99 45.10
C LYS A 255 34.24 14.95 45.55
N ASP A 256 34.48 13.65 45.58
CA ASP A 256 35.40 12.69 44.97
C ASP A 256 34.96 11.34 45.59
N ALA A 257 35.20 10.23 44.89
CA ALA A 257 35.36 8.87 45.44
C ALA A 257 34.16 8.19 46.15
N THR A 258 33.91 6.88 46.14
CA THR A 258 34.47 5.65 45.53
C THR A 258 33.57 4.51 46.06
N GLU A 259 33.45 3.40 45.30
CA GLU A 259 33.21 2.01 45.77
C GLU A 259 31.83 1.71 46.44
N ASP A 260 31.16 0.56 46.30
CA ASP A 260 31.53 -0.76 45.80
C ASP A 260 30.28 -1.62 45.54
N ALA A 261 30.49 -2.74 44.84
CA ALA A 261 29.85 -4.05 45.01
C ALA A 261 28.35 -4.31 44.64
N SER A 262 28.21 -5.23 43.68
CA SER A 262 27.51 -6.52 43.80
C SER A 262 26.29 -6.76 42.91
N SER A 263 26.53 -7.66 41.96
CA SER A 263 25.63 -8.52 41.22
C SER A 263 24.38 -9.01 41.97
N LYS A 264 23.22 -9.01 41.29
CA LYS A 264 22.22 -10.09 41.39
C LYS A 264 21.29 -10.11 40.17
N THR A 265 21.39 -11.21 39.43
CA THR A 265 20.50 -11.65 38.37
C THR A 265 19.14 -12.03 38.95
N THR A 266 18.04 -11.49 38.41
CA THR A 266 16.69 -11.92 38.77
C THR A 266 16.06 -12.57 37.55
N ASN A 267 15.95 -13.91 37.56
CA ASN A 267 15.14 -14.64 36.59
C ASN A 267 13.67 -14.41 36.93
N GLN A 268 12.89 -13.84 35.99
CA GLN A 268 11.44 -13.82 36.07
C GLN A 268 10.87 -14.98 35.24
N THR A 269 10.22 -15.93 35.93
CA THR A 269 9.40 -16.96 35.28
C THR A 269 8.08 -16.32 34.83
N VAL A 270 7.92 -16.13 33.52
CA VAL A 270 6.66 -15.65 32.93
C VAL A 270 5.69 -16.83 32.83
N ASN A 271 4.70 -16.87 33.72
CA ASN A 271 3.58 -17.81 33.65
C ASN A 271 2.47 -17.18 32.81
N ASN A 272 2.33 -17.57 31.54
CA ASN A 272 1.31 -17.03 30.64
C ASN A 272 0.08 -17.96 30.62
N PRO A 273 -1.03 -17.63 31.31
CA PRO A 273 -2.22 -18.46 31.27
C PRO A 273 -2.88 -18.35 29.89
N SER A 274 -3.08 -19.50 29.23
CA SER A 274 -3.76 -19.60 27.94
C SER A 274 -5.24 -19.27 28.12
N VAL A 275 -5.72 -18.17 27.54
CA VAL A 275 -7.15 -17.79 27.57
C VAL A 275 -7.85 -18.36 26.34
N PHE A 276 -8.84 -19.24 26.56
CA PHE A 276 -9.70 -19.79 25.50
C PHE A 276 -11.09 -19.15 25.60
N ASN A 277 -11.47 -18.36 24.59
CA ASN A 277 -12.83 -17.80 24.49
C ASN A 277 -13.69 -18.70 23.59
N GLN A 278 -14.76 -19.27 24.16
CA GLN A 278 -15.77 -20.06 23.44
C GLN A 278 -17.12 -19.34 23.46
N TYR A 279 -17.76 -19.18 22.30
CA TYR A 279 -19.09 -18.57 22.18
C TYR A 279 -20.11 -19.59 21.64
N GLY A 280 -21.22 -19.74 22.37
CA GLY A 280 -22.36 -20.61 22.04
C GLY A 280 -23.21 -20.91 23.27
N SER A 281 -24.50 -21.15 23.10
CA SER A 281 -25.39 -21.57 24.19
C SER A 281 -24.96 -22.96 24.68
N ASN A 282 -24.65 -23.10 25.98
CA ASN A 282 -24.16 -24.32 26.68
C ASN A 282 -22.62 -24.54 26.73
N SER A 283 -21.81 -23.49 26.86
CA SER A 283 -20.36 -23.62 27.13
C SER A 283 -20.07 -24.13 28.56
N ILE A 284 -19.27 -25.20 28.69
CA ILE A 284 -18.72 -25.71 29.96
C ILE A 284 -17.20 -25.54 29.95
N GLN A 285 -16.64 -24.88 30.96
CA GLN A 285 -15.19 -24.74 31.14
C GLN A 285 -14.65 -25.89 32.00
N ILE A 286 -13.67 -26.65 31.48
CA ILE A 286 -13.01 -27.75 32.20
C ILE A 286 -11.55 -27.36 32.45
N GLY A 287 -11.15 -27.31 33.73
CA GLY A 287 -9.87 -26.74 34.18
C GLY A 287 -8.62 -27.59 33.94
N SER A 288 -8.76 -28.88 33.65
CA SER A 288 -7.67 -29.71 33.12
C SER A 288 -8.24 -30.95 32.43
N ILE A 289 -7.64 -31.33 31.31
CA ILE A 289 -7.95 -32.56 30.61
C ILE A 289 -6.62 -33.23 30.29
N GLY A 290 -6.54 -34.55 30.50
CA GLY A 290 -5.45 -35.37 29.98
C GLY A 290 -5.58 -35.53 28.45
N THR A 291 -5.59 -36.76 27.97
CA THR A 291 -5.75 -37.04 26.53
C THR A 291 -7.24 -37.07 26.14
N ILE A 292 -7.66 -36.23 25.19
CA ILE A 292 -8.98 -36.32 24.56
C ILE A 292 -8.87 -37.24 23.34
N THR A 293 -9.61 -38.35 23.35
CA THR A 293 -9.75 -39.21 22.16
C THR A 293 -11.12 -38.95 21.54
N ILE A 294 -11.14 -38.33 20.36
CA ILE A 294 -12.38 -38.10 19.60
C ILE A 294 -12.54 -39.24 18.60
N ASN A 295 -13.42 -40.19 18.91
CA ASN A 295 -13.80 -41.25 17.98
C ASN A 295 -14.91 -40.75 17.07
N ASN A 296 -14.59 -40.49 15.81
CA ASN A 296 -15.60 -40.19 14.79
C ASN A 296 -16.16 -41.51 14.24
N SER A 297 -17.15 -42.09 14.91
CA SER A 297 -17.88 -43.25 14.38
C SER A 297 -18.81 -42.79 13.25
N GLY A 298 -18.29 -42.78 12.03
CA GLY A 298 -19.09 -42.60 10.83
C GLY A 298 -19.95 -43.83 10.54
N GLY A 299 -21.22 -43.60 10.25
CA GLY A 299 -22.01 -44.41 9.32
C GLY A 299 -22.60 -45.71 9.85
N GLY A 300 -23.64 -45.62 10.69
CA GLY A 300 -24.61 -46.70 10.82
C GLY A 300 -25.54 -46.69 9.61
N LYS A 301 -25.40 -47.69 8.73
CA LYS A 301 -26.40 -48.05 7.72
C LYS A 301 -27.71 -48.40 8.41
N SER A 302 -28.81 -47.80 7.97
CA SER A 302 -30.17 -48.28 8.23
C SER A 302 -30.42 -49.53 7.38
N GLU A 303 -30.59 -50.67 8.03
CA GLU A 303 -31.31 -51.82 7.46
C GLU A 303 -32.51 -52.14 8.36
N GLN A 304 -33.66 -52.21 7.68
CA GLN A 304 -35.02 -52.61 8.09
C GLN A 304 -35.83 -51.65 8.96
#